data_AF-A0A2Z7AME1-F1
#
_entry.id   AF-A0A2Z7AME1-F1
#
_cell.length_a   1.000
_cell.length_b   1.000
_cell.length_c   1.000
_cell.angle_alpha   90.00
_cell.angle_beta   90.00
_cell.angle_gamma   90.00
#
_symmetry.space_group_name_H-M   'P 1'
#
loop_
_entity.id
_entity.type
_entity.pdbx_description
1 polymer ?
#
loop_
_entity_poly.entity_id
_entity_poly.type
_entity_poly.pdbx_seq_one_letter_code
_entity_poly.pdbx_strand_id
1 'polypeptide(L)'
;MISAYAQNGEGNRAMSCFQDMQFCGKIRPDKATFIAVLTARSRSSLVADGIRIFRMMLKDYDIVDLLGRAGYLDIAEGLINSKGMDIDSSL
;
A
#
# COMPACT_ATOMS: atom_id res chain seq x y z
N MET A 1 7.60 11.79 9.29
CA MET A 1 8.53 12.09 8.17
C MET A 1 7.85 11.91 6.81
N ILE A 2 7.40 10.70 6.45
CA ILE A 2 6.71 10.43 5.17
C ILE A 2 5.47 11.32 4.97
N SER A 3 4.61 11.48 5.98
CA SER A 3 3.42 12.34 5.90
C SER A 3 3.74 13.81 5.66
N ALA A 4 4.87 14.31 6.18
CA ALA A 4 5.30 15.69 5.96
C ALA A 4 5.74 15.91 4.51
N TYR A 5 6.54 14.99 3.96
CA TYR A 5 6.88 15.00 2.53
C TYR A 5 5.63 14.86 1.65
N ALA A 6 4.70 14.00 2.06
CA ALA A 6 3.43 13.81 1.37
C ALA A 6 2.56 15.07 1.35
N GLN A 7 2.58 15.91 2.39
CA GLN A 7 1.85 17.18 2.47
C GLN A 7 2.53 18.29 1.66
N ASN A 8 3.86 18.33 1.65
CA ASN A 8 4.64 19.34 0.93
C ASN A 8 4.76 19.11 -0.58
N GLY A 9 4.20 18.03 -1.12
CA GLY A 9 4.26 17.69 -2.55
C GLY A 9 5.54 16.96 -2.93
N GLU A 10 6.34 16.55 -1.95
CA GLU A 10 7.63 15.91 -2.12
C GLU A 10 7.48 14.38 -2.24
N GLY A 11 6.63 13.93 -3.18
CA GLY A 11 6.27 12.51 -3.31
C GLY A 11 7.45 11.57 -3.53
N ASN A 12 8.51 12.04 -4.21
CA ASN A 12 9.72 11.25 -4.40
C ASN A 12 10.47 11.02 -3.08
N ARG A 13 10.55 12.02 -2.19
CA ARG A 13 11.18 11.84 -0.87
C ARG A 13 10.37 10.95 0.04
N ALA A 14 9.03 11.09 0.00
CA ALA A 14 8.13 10.17 0.69
C ALA A 14 8.35 8.71 0.24
N MET A 15 8.58 8.50 -1.06
CA MET A 15 8.84 7.18 -1.62
C MET A 15 10.21 6.62 -1.25
N SER A 16 11.28 7.43 -1.30
CA SER A 16 12.62 7.00 -0.87
C SER A 16 12.61 6.54 0.59
N CYS A 17 11.98 7.31 1.50
CA CYS A 17 11.86 6.90 2.89
C CYS A 17 11.08 5.59 3.08
N PHE A 18 10.04 5.36 2.27
CA PHE A 18 9.29 4.10 2.27
C PHE A 18 10.12 2.92 1.75
N GLN A 19 10.98 3.14 0.75
CA GLN A 19 11.93 2.13 0.27
C GLN A 19 13.00 1.83 1.31
N ASP A 20 13.52 2.85 1.99
CA ASP A 20 14.49 2.68 3.08
C ASP A 20 13.90 1.88 4.25
N MET A 21 12.63 2.10 4.59
CA MET A 21 11.90 1.30 5.58
C MET A 21 11.82 -0.18 5.18
N GLN A 22 11.55 -0.46 3.91
CA GLN A 22 11.51 -1.83 3.40
C GLN A 22 12.91 -2.48 3.39
N PHE A 23 13.94 -1.74 2.97
CA PHE A 23 15.30 -2.27 2.82
C PHE A 23 16.01 -2.47 4.15
N CYS A 24 15.83 -1.55 5.12
CA CYS A 24 16.48 -1.64 6.42
C CYS A 24 15.91 -2.75 7.30
N GLY A 25 14.67 -3.21 7.05
CA GLY A 25 13.99 -4.30 7.77
C GLY A 25 13.68 -4.05 9.25
N LYS A 26 14.27 -3.03 9.88
CA LYS A 26 14.11 -2.69 11.30
C LYS A 26 12.79 -1.99 11.62
N ILE A 27 12.19 -1.31 10.64
CA ILE A 27 10.95 -0.53 10.82
C ILE A 27 9.99 -0.96 9.72
N ARG A 28 8.93 -1.68 10.12
CA ARG A 28 7.92 -2.17 9.18
C ARG A 28 6.96 -1.04 8.82
N PRO A 29 6.72 -0.77 7.52
CA PRO A 29 5.66 0.15 7.11
C PRO A 29 4.31 -0.25 7.72
N ASP A 30 3.59 0.73 8.22
CA ASP A 30 2.27 0.57 8.82
C ASP A 30 1.18 1.26 7.98
N LYS A 31 -0.07 1.16 8.42
CA LYS A 31 -1.23 1.76 7.73
C LYS A 31 -1.04 3.25 7.44
N ALA A 32 -0.57 4.02 8.42
CA ALA A 32 -0.37 5.45 8.27
C ALA A 32 0.72 5.76 7.23
N THR A 33 1.76 4.93 7.19
CA THR A 33 2.84 4.99 6.19
C THR A 33 2.29 4.79 4.78
N PHE A 34 1.52 3.73 4.55
CA PHE A 34 0.92 3.45 3.23
C PHE A 34 -0.01 4.57 2.76
N ILE A 35 -0.88 5.07 3.64
CA ILE A 35 -1.79 6.19 3.32
C ILE A 35 -0.98 7.43 2.93
N ALA A 36 0.09 7.75 3.67
CA ALA A 36 0.94 8.90 3.37
C ALA A 36 1.64 8.78 2.01
N VAL A 37 2.20 7.61 1.68
CA VAL A 37 2.86 7.38 0.37
C VAL A 37 1.85 7.43 -0.77
N LEU A 38 0.67 6.80 -0.63
CA LEU A 38 -0.39 6.85 -1.63
C LEU A 38 -0.91 8.27 -1.85
N THR A 39 -1.09 9.03 -0.78
CA THR A 39 -1.49 10.45 -0.85
C THR A 39 -0.44 11.28 -1.58
N ALA A 40 0.84 11.06 -1.28
CA ALA A 40 1.94 11.73 -1.95
C ALA A 40 1.98 11.43 -3.46
N ARG A 41 1.68 10.18 -3.84
CA ARG A 41 1.66 9.72 -5.23
C ARG A 41 0.39 10.11 -5.99
N SER A 42 -0.76 10.25 -5.33
CA SER A 42 -2.04 10.65 -5.97
C SER A 42 -1.99 12.02 -6.64
N ARG A 43 -1.10 12.90 -6.16
CA ARG A 43 -0.86 14.23 -6.73
C ARG A 43 0.10 14.24 -7.91
N SER A 44 0.71 13.09 -8.21
CA SER A 44 1.62 12.88 -9.33
C SER A 44 0.98 11.89 -10.31
N SER A 45 1.21 12.03 -11.61
CA SER A 45 0.68 11.14 -12.66
C SER A 45 1.18 9.68 -12.60
N LEU A 46 1.78 9.26 -11.47
CA LEU A 46 2.39 7.95 -11.26
C LEU A 46 1.40 6.96 -10.65
N VAL A 47 0.28 6.76 -11.35
CA VAL A 47 -0.76 5.77 -10.99
C VAL A 47 -0.16 4.36 -10.86
N ALA A 48 0.79 4.00 -11.73
CA ALA A 48 1.46 2.69 -11.71
C ALA A 48 2.19 2.41 -10.39
N ASP A 49 2.87 3.42 -9.82
CA ASP A 49 3.54 3.26 -8.53
C ASP A 49 2.55 3.16 -7.37
N GLY A 50 1.46 3.93 -7.42
CA GLY A 50 0.38 3.82 -6.45
C GLY A 50 -0.23 2.42 -6.41
N ILE A 51 -0.49 1.83 -7.59
CA ILE A 51 -0.98 0.46 -7.72
C ILE A 51 0.02 -0.55 -7.15
N ARG A 52 1.33 -0.37 -7.41
CA ARG A 52 2.38 -1.25 -6.86
C ARG A 52 2.41 -1.21 -5.33
N ILE A 53 2.35 -0.02 -4.74
CA ILE A 53 2.31 0.17 -3.27
C ILE A 53 1.05 -0.47 -2.68
N PHE A 54 -0.09 -0.29 -3.33
CA PHE A 54 -1.36 -0.90 -2.90
C PHE A 54 -1.30 -2.43 -2.93
N ARG A 55 -0.71 -3.02 -3.99
CA ARG A 55 -0.50 -4.48 -4.07
C ARG A 55 0.42 -5.00 -2.96
N MET A 56 1.49 -4.27 -2.64
CA MET A 56 2.37 -4.61 -1.51
C MET A 56 1.59 -4.61 -0.20
N MET A 57 0.77 -3.59 0.04
CA MET A 57 -0.12 -3.50 1.21
C MET A 57 -1.07 -4.71 1.32
N LEU A 58 -1.62 -5.16 0.19
CA LEU A 58 -2.49 -6.34 0.12
C LEU A 58 -1.78 -7.66 0.33
N LYS A 59 -0.55 -7.83 -0.18
CA LYS A 59 0.17 -9.11 -0.17
C LYS A 59 1.01 -9.31 1.09
N ASP A 60 1.71 -8.28 1.53
CA ASP A 60 2.79 -8.40 2.51
C ASP A 60 2.46 -7.78 3.89
N TYR A 61 1.34 -7.05 4.01
CA TYR A 61 0.98 -6.27 5.21
C TYR A 61 -0.41 -6.57 5.78
N ASP A 62 -0.97 -7.73 5.43
CA ASP A 62 -2.17 -8.34 6.01
C ASP A 62 -3.35 -7.39 6.23
N ILE A 63 -3.59 -6.51 5.26
CA ILE A 63 -4.69 -5.55 5.36
C ILE A 63 -6.06 -6.23 5.33
N VAL A 64 -6.12 -7.47 4.84
CA VAL A 64 -7.32 -8.30 4.84
C VAL A 64 -7.67 -8.69 6.28
N ASP A 65 -6.71 -9.17 7.08
CA ASP A 65 -6.90 -9.42 8.51
C ASP A 65 -7.33 -8.14 9.25
N LEU A 66 -6.70 -7.00 8.92
CA LEU A 66 -7.05 -5.72 9.52
C LEU A 66 -8.48 -5.27 9.20
N LEU A 67 -8.92 -5.37 7.93
CA LEU A 67 -10.28 -5.01 7.51
C LEU A 67 -11.31 -5.95 8.14
N GLY A 68 -10.98 -7.24 8.24
CA GLY A 68 -11.79 -8.22 8.95
C GLY A 68 -11.99 -7.86 10.43
N ARG A 69 -10.91 -7.51 11.14
CA ARG A 69 -10.99 -7.09 12.57
C ARG A 69 -11.71 -5.76 12.77
N ALA A 70 -11.66 -4.87 11.78
CA ALA A 70 -12.33 -3.58 11.83
C ALA A 70 -13.83 -3.64 11.44
N GLY A 71 -14.34 -4.83 11.06
CA GLY A 71 -15.75 -5.03 10.71
C GLY A 71 -16.11 -4.66 9.27
N TYR A 72 -15.12 -4.30 8.44
CA TYR A 72 -15.30 -3.98 7.02
C TYR A 72 -15.21 -5.25 6.16
N LEU A 73 -16.11 -6.20 6.44
CA LEU A 73 -16.09 -7.53 5.83
C LEU A 73 -16.39 -7.50 4.33
N ASP A 74 -17.23 -6.59 3.88
CA ASP A 74 -17.55 -6.33 2.47
C ASP A 74 -16.31 -5.91 1.65
N ILE A 75 -15.50 -5.01 2.21
CA ILE A 75 -14.25 -4.56 1.59
C ILE A 75 -13.20 -5.67 1.66
N ALA A 76 -13.10 -6.39 2.78
CA ALA A 76 -12.18 -7.50 2.94
C ALA A 76 -12.48 -8.63 1.93
N GLU A 77 -13.75 -9.00 1.77
CA GLU A 77 -14.22 -10.01 0.83
C GLU A 77 -13.98 -9.59 -0.62
N GLY A 78 -14.29 -8.33 -0.98
CA GLY A 78 -13.98 -7.79 -2.30
C GLY A 78 -12.48 -7.86 -2.64
N LEU A 79 -11.61 -7.63 -1.66
CA LEU A 79 -10.16 -7.74 -1.84
C LEU A 79 -9.69 -9.19 -1.98
N ILE A 80 -10.25 -10.13 -1.20
CA ILE A 80 -9.96 -11.56 -1.34
C ILE A 80 -10.40 -12.07 -2.72
N ASN A 81 -11.61 -11.72 -3.15
CA ASN A 81 -12.16 -12.14 -4.45
C ASN A 81 -11.39 -11.52 -5.62
N SER A 82 -10.88 -10.29 -5.47
CA SER A 82 -9.99 -9.66 -6.47
C SER A 82 -8.63 -10.36 -6.59
N LYS A 83 -8.13 -10.97 -5.49
CA LYS A 83 -6.91 -11.79 -5.50
C LYS A 83 -7.13 -13.16 -6.18
N GLY A 84 -8.37 -13.63 -6.24
CA GLY A 84 -8.74 -14.88 -6.92
C GLY A 84 -8.66 -14.81 -8.45
N MET A 85 -8.47 -13.62 -9.03
CA MET A 85 -8.44 -13.41 -10.48
C MET A 85 -7.04 -13.61 -11.13
N ASP A 86 -6.11 -14.26 -10.42
CA ASP A 86 -4.82 -14.75 -10.95
C ASP A 86 -4.66 -16.28 -10.73
N ILE A 87 -5.77 -17.00 -10.51
CA ILE A 87 -5.77 -18.48 -10.46
C ILE A 87 -6.70 -18.99 -11.55
N ASP A 88 -6.21 -18.99 -12.79
CA ASP A 88 -6.26 -20.11 -13.73
C ASP A 88 -6.15 -19.61 -15.18
N SER A 89 -4.97 -19.81 -15.77
CA SER A 89 -4.86 -20.35 -17.14
C SER A 89 -3.37 -20.47 -17.51
N SER A 90 -2.76 -21.56 -17.08
CA SER A 90 -1.63 -22.21 -17.78
C SER A 90 -1.51 -23.65 -17.27
N LEU A 91 -2.54 -24.44 -17.57
CA LEU A 91 -2.36 -25.82 -18.02
C LEU A 91 -2.28 -25.77 -19.55
#